data_AF-A0A926RMM7-F1
#
_entry.id   AF-A0A926RMM7-F1
#
_cell.length_a   1.000
_cell.length_b   1.000
_cell.length_c   1.000
_cell.angle_alpha   90.00
_cell.angle_beta   90.00
_cell.angle_gamma   90.00
#
_symmetry.space_group_name_H-M   'P 1'
#
loop_
_entity.id
_entity.type
_entity.pdbx_description
1 polymer ?
#
loop_
_entity_poly.entity_id
_entity_poly.type
_entity_poly.pdbx_seq_one_letter_code
_entity_poly.pdbx_strand_id
1 'polypeptide(L)'
;EGSIEVLKIRGMMVAFGNASGYVDTIDVKKHINAKGLFFTRPSIAHYTIEREELLESAKKVFNAVLSGKFKIEISKKYSLDEVKQAHKDLEGRLLTGPAVIKP
;
A
#
# COMPACT_ATOMS: atom_id res chain seq x y z
N GLU A 1 -13.81 10.97 -4.87
CA GLU A 1 -13.43 12.29 -4.29
C GLU A 1 -13.30 12.29 -2.76
N GLY A 2 -14.02 11.43 -2.02
CA GLY A 2 -14.04 11.44 -0.55
C GLY A 2 -12.67 11.53 0.17
N SER A 3 -11.63 10.80 -0.27
CA SER A 3 -10.29 10.91 0.34
C SER A 3 -9.67 12.31 0.23
N ILE A 4 -9.95 13.05 -0.85
CA ILE A 4 -9.46 14.43 -1.05
C ILE A 4 -10.26 15.40 -0.17
N GLU A 5 -11.56 15.19 -0.06
CA GLU A 5 -12.47 16.06 0.70
C GLU A 5 -12.15 16.09 2.19
N VAL A 6 -11.68 14.97 2.76
CA VAL A 6 -11.33 14.87 4.19
C VAL A 6 -9.95 15.42 4.53
N LEU A 7 -9.16 15.86 3.54
CA LEU A 7 -7.85 16.46 3.80
C LEU A 7 -7.99 17.85 4.43
N LYS A 8 -7.11 18.14 5.39
CA LYS A 8 -6.90 19.49 5.93
C LYS A 8 -6.27 20.42 4.89
N ILE A 9 -6.36 21.73 5.10
CA ILE A 9 -5.62 22.73 4.31
C ILE A 9 -4.13 22.36 4.30
N ARG A 10 -3.52 22.35 3.10
CA ARG A 10 -2.14 21.92 2.86
C ARG A 10 -1.85 20.45 3.21
N GLY A 11 -2.87 19.61 3.23
CA GLY A 11 -2.73 18.15 3.39
C GLY A 11 -2.13 17.48 2.14
N MET A 12 -1.71 16.22 2.28
CA MET A 12 -1.16 15.41 1.20
C MET A 12 -2.02 14.17 0.95
N MET A 13 -2.42 13.98 -0.30
CA MET A 13 -3.00 12.73 -0.78
C MET A 13 -1.89 11.80 -1.27
N VAL A 14 -1.81 10.59 -0.71
CA VAL A 14 -0.85 9.55 -1.13
C VAL A 14 -1.61 8.38 -1.74
N ALA A 15 -1.66 8.33 -3.07
CA ALA A 15 -2.37 7.29 -3.82
C ALA A 15 -1.40 6.20 -4.28
N PHE A 16 -1.26 5.11 -3.52
CA PHE A 16 -0.23 4.08 -3.76
C PHE A 16 -0.74 2.73 -4.33
N GLY A 17 -2.05 2.55 -4.50
CA GLY A 17 -2.64 1.29 -4.97
C GLY A 17 -3.95 1.49 -5.73
N ASN A 18 -4.41 0.44 -6.41
CA ASN A 18 -5.62 0.46 -7.27
C ASN A 18 -6.61 -0.68 -6.92
N ALA A 19 -6.70 -1.09 -5.64
CA ALA A 19 -7.51 -2.25 -5.23
C ALA A 19 -9.02 -2.10 -5.52
N SER A 20 -9.53 -0.88 -5.63
CA SER A 20 -10.90 -0.56 -6.02
C SER A 20 -11.04 -0.15 -7.49
N GLY A 21 -9.99 -0.33 -8.30
CA GLY A 21 -9.89 0.21 -9.65
C GLY A 21 -8.96 1.42 -9.74
N TYR A 22 -8.80 1.94 -10.95
CA TYR A 22 -7.94 3.09 -11.22
C TYR A 22 -8.56 4.38 -10.65
N VAL A 23 -7.68 5.30 -10.23
CA VAL A 23 -8.10 6.68 -9.97
C VAL A 23 -8.31 7.35 -11.33
N ASP A 24 -9.50 7.92 -11.52
CA ASP A 24 -9.84 8.73 -12.69
C ASP A 24 -8.99 10.03 -12.76
N THR A 25 -9.37 10.94 -13.66
CA THR A 25 -8.69 12.21 -13.86
C THR A 25 -8.75 13.11 -12.61
N ILE A 26 -7.60 13.60 -12.15
CA ILE A 26 -7.53 14.65 -11.12
C ILE A 26 -7.56 16.02 -11.78
N ASP A 27 -8.66 16.75 -11.59
CA ASP A 27 -8.71 18.20 -11.85
C ASP A 27 -7.90 18.96 -10.79
N VAL A 28 -6.79 19.57 -11.20
CA VAL A 28 -5.89 20.31 -10.30
C VAL A 28 -6.54 21.56 -9.70
N LYS A 29 -7.38 22.28 -10.45
CA LYS A 29 -8.06 23.47 -9.94
C LYS A 29 -9.10 23.08 -8.90
N LYS A 30 -9.96 22.11 -9.23
CA LYS A 30 -11.04 21.69 -8.34
C LYS A 30 -10.49 20.94 -7.11
N HIS A 31 -9.62 19.97 -7.31
CA HIS A 31 -9.26 19.02 -6.25
C HIS A 31 -8.03 19.44 -5.45
N ILE A 32 -7.07 20.14 -6.05
CA ILE A 32 -5.79 20.46 -5.39
C ILE A 32 -5.78 21.91 -4.89
N ASN A 33 -6.14 22.87 -5.74
CA ASN A 33 -6.08 24.29 -5.40
C ASN A 33 -7.06 24.66 -4.26
N ALA A 34 -8.25 24.05 -4.22
CA ALA A 34 -9.30 24.35 -3.23
C ALA A 34 -8.83 24.38 -1.76
N LYS A 35 -7.79 23.60 -1.42
CA LYS A 35 -7.18 23.58 -0.07
C LYS A 35 -5.65 23.70 -0.11
N GLY A 36 -5.06 24.04 -1.26
CA GLY A 36 -3.61 24.06 -1.48
C GLY A 36 -2.95 22.71 -1.18
N LEU A 37 -3.54 21.61 -1.65
CA LEU A 37 -3.13 20.25 -1.33
C LEU A 37 -1.88 19.82 -2.09
N PHE A 38 -1.26 18.74 -1.61
CA PHE A 38 -0.24 17.98 -2.34
C PHE A 38 -0.84 16.65 -2.80
N PHE A 39 -0.42 16.18 -3.97
CA PHE A 39 -0.80 14.87 -4.49
C PHE A 39 0.45 14.12 -4.93
N THR A 40 0.57 12.85 -4.52
CA THR A 40 1.62 11.95 -4.98
C THR A 40 1.09 10.55 -5.25
N ARG A 41 1.67 9.91 -6.27
CA ARG A 41 1.43 8.51 -6.64
C ARG A 41 2.75 7.74 -6.56
N PRO A 42 3.21 7.39 -5.35
CA PRO A 42 4.49 6.73 -5.17
C PRO A 42 4.44 5.27 -5.60
N SER A 43 5.60 4.73 -5.96
CA SER A 43 5.85 3.30 -6.13
C SER A 43 7.04 2.93 -5.27
N ILE A 44 7.04 1.74 -4.69
CA ILE A 44 8.18 1.26 -3.87
C ILE A 44 9.50 1.32 -4.65
N ALA A 45 9.46 1.08 -5.97
CA ALA A 45 10.62 1.15 -6.84
C ALA A 45 11.31 2.53 -6.83
N HIS A 46 10.56 3.62 -6.63
CA HIS A 46 11.13 4.98 -6.54
C HIS A 46 11.77 5.28 -5.18
N TYR A 47 11.52 4.46 -4.16
CA TYR A 47 12.03 4.62 -2.79
C TYR A 47 13.07 3.54 -2.42
N THR A 48 13.43 2.70 -3.39
CA THR A 48 14.42 1.63 -3.26
C THR A 48 15.22 1.53 -4.56
N ILE A 49 15.61 2.68 -5.13
CA ILE A 49 16.35 2.74 -6.39
C ILE A 49 17.76 2.20 -6.15
N GLU A 50 18.40 2.72 -5.11
CA GLU A 50 19.74 2.29 -4.72
C GLU A 50 19.68 1.13 -3.72
N ARG A 51 20.73 0.30 -3.75
CA ARG A 51 20.82 -0.89 -2.89
C ARG A 51 20.77 -0.51 -1.41
N GLU A 52 21.41 0.60 -1.06
CA GLU A 52 21.50 1.15 0.28
C GLU A 52 20.13 1.58 0.80
N GLU A 53 19.29 2.21 -0.04
CA GLU A 53 17.92 2.64 0.31
C GLU A 53 17.03 1.42 0.61
N LEU A 54 17.16 0.36 -0.21
CA LEU A 54 16.47 -0.91 0.02
C LEU A 54 16.89 -1.54 1.34
N LEU A 55 18.21 -1.59 1.61
CA LEU A 55 18.75 -2.14 2.85
C LEU A 55 18.27 -1.38 4.07
N GLU A 56 18.30 -0.05 4.02
CA GLU A 56 17.83 0.81 5.10
C GLU A 56 16.35 0.58 5.39
N SER A 57 15.52 0.55 4.34
CA SER A 57 14.08 0.31 4.44
C SER A 57 13.77 -1.07 5.03
N ALA A 58 14.43 -2.11 4.53
CA ALA A 58 14.28 -3.46 5.06
C ALA A 58 14.68 -3.55 6.55
N LYS A 59 15.83 -2.96 6.91
CA LYS A 59 16.31 -2.94 8.30
C LYS A 59 15.32 -2.27 9.24
N LYS A 60 14.69 -1.16 8.83
CA LYS A 60 13.65 -0.48 9.62
C LYS A 60 12.45 -1.41 9.89
N VAL A 61 11.97 -2.12 8.87
CA VAL A 61 10.85 -3.06 9.00
C VAL A 61 11.21 -4.22 9.91
N PHE A 62 12.34 -4.90 9.66
CA PHE A 62 12.78 -6.03 10.48
C PHE A 62 13.03 -5.64 11.94
N ASN A 63 13.65 -4.49 12.19
CA ASN A 63 13.86 -4.00 13.54
C ASN A 63 12.53 -3.77 14.28
N ALA A 64 11.52 -3.24 13.59
CA ALA A 64 10.20 -3.02 14.20
C ALA A 64 9.48 -4.34 14.52
N VAL A 65 9.63 -5.37 13.68
CA VAL A 65 9.12 -6.72 13.95
C VAL A 65 9.85 -7.34 15.15
N LEU A 66 11.19 -7.33 15.14
CA LEU A 66 12.02 -7.91 16.20
C LEU A 66 11.83 -7.21 17.54
N SER A 67 11.60 -5.89 17.53
CA SER A 67 11.32 -5.11 18.74
C SER A 67 9.86 -5.22 19.20
N GLY A 68 9.01 -5.97 18.49
CA GLY A 68 7.60 -6.12 18.83
C GLY A 68 6.74 -4.86 18.65
N LYS A 69 7.20 -3.86 17.86
CA LYS A 69 6.40 -2.64 17.56
C LYS A 69 5.11 -2.97 16.83
N PHE A 70 5.13 -4.05 16.04
CA PHE A 70 3.93 -4.70 15.51
C PHE A 70 4.19 -6.19 15.36
N LYS A 71 3.10 -6.97 15.29
CA LYS A 71 3.13 -8.41 15.05
C LYS A 71 2.57 -8.68 13.65
N ILE A 72 3.18 -9.64 12.96
CA ILE A 72 2.69 -10.11 11.66
C ILE A 72 1.90 -11.39 11.91
N GLU A 73 0.60 -11.33 11.68
CA GLU A 73 -0.28 -12.50 11.74
C GLU A 73 -0.57 -12.94 10.30
N ILE A 74 -0.15 -14.17 9.97
CA ILE A 74 -0.41 -14.74 8.66
C ILE A 74 -1.87 -15.18 8.60
N SER A 75 -2.67 -14.49 7.77
CA SER A 75 -4.10 -14.73 7.61
C SER A 75 -4.38 -16.12 7.04
N LYS A 76 -3.60 -16.55 6.04
CA LYS A 76 -3.76 -17.85 5.40
C LYS A 76 -2.45 -18.36 4.80
N LYS A 77 -2.30 -19.68 4.77
CA LYS A 77 -1.18 -20.38 4.15
C LYS A 77 -1.77 -21.26 3.07
N TYR A 78 -1.26 -21.11 1.85
CA TYR A 78 -1.64 -21.90 0.69
C TYR A 78 -0.46 -22.77 0.27
N SER A 79 -0.70 -23.95 -0.29
CA SER A 79 0.33 -24.65 -1.07
C SER A 79 0.45 -24.05 -2.47
N LEU A 80 1.54 -24.38 -3.19
CA LEU A 80 1.80 -23.82 -4.53
C LEU A 80 0.72 -24.21 -5.56
N ASP A 81 0.11 -25.37 -5.44
CA ASP A 81 -1.01 -25.82 -6.28
C ASP A 81 -2.32 -25.05 -6.01
N GLU A 82 -2.43 -24.36 -4.87
CA GLU A 82 -3.59 -23.55 -4.50
C GLU A 82 -3.49 -22.08 -4.94
N VAL A 83 -2.48 -21.68 -5.73
CA VAL A 83 -2.27 -20.28 -6.15
C VAL A 83 -3.52 -19.66 -6.79
N LYS A 84 -4.28 -20.44 -7.58
CA LYS A 84 -5.55 -19.96 -8.15
C LYS A 84 -6.57 -19.58 -7.08
N GLN A 85 -6.64 -20.34 -5.99
CA GLN A 85 -7.52 -20.02 -4.86
C GLN A 85 -7.01 -18.82 -4.07
N ALA A 86 -5.69 -18.70 -3.87
CA ALA A 86 -5.08 -17.55 -3.21
C ALA A 86 -5.45 -16.22 -3.88
N HIS A 87 -5.42 -16.18 -5.22
CA HIS A 87 -5.84 -15.01 -5.99
C HIS A 87 -7.34 -14.73 -5.87
N LYS A 88 -8.20 -15.76 -5.98
CA LYS A 88 -9.65 -15.61 -5.80
C LYS A 88 -10.01 -15.02 -4.43
N ASP A 89 -9.36 -15.52 -3.37
CA ASP A 89 -9.61 -15.05 -2.01
C ASP A 89 -9.12 -13.61 -1.81
N LEU A 90 -7.99 -13.23 -2.43
CA LEU A 90 -7.47 -11.86 -2.41
C LEU A 90 -8.42 -10.89 -3.12
N GLU A 91 -8.81 -11.20 -4.36
CA GLU A 91 -9.72 -10.36 -5.17
C GLU A 91 -11.12 -10.30 -4.57
N GLY A 92 -11.59 -11.41 -4.01
CA GLY A 92 -12.86 -11.52 -3.29
C GLY A 92 -12.87 -10.84 -1.92
N ARG A 93 -11.76 -10.21 -1.49
CA ARG A 93 -11.61 -9.53 -0.19
C ARG A 93 -11.87 -10.44 1.02
N LEU A 94 -11.50 -11.72 0.91
CA LEU A 94 -11.68 -12.73 1.96
C LEU A 94 -10.48 -12.81 2.92
N LEU A 95 -9.38 -12.11 2.61
CA LEU A 95 -8.15 -12.10 3.41
C LEU A 95 -8.09 -10.88 4.33
N THR A 96 -7.89 -11.11 5.63
CA THR A 96 -7.68 -10.08 6.64
C THR A 96 -6.23 -10.13 7.14
N GLY A 97 -5.30 -9.73 6.27
CA GLY A 97 -3.86 -9.76 6.55
C GLY A 97 -3.07 -10.47 5.45
N PRO A 98 -1.74 -10.56 5.60
CA PRO A 98 -0.89 -11.21 4.63
C PRO A 98 -1.20 -12.72 4.55
N ALA A 99 -1.29 -13.23 3.32
CA ALA A 99 -1.25 -14.67 3.06
C ALA A 99 0.08 -15.05 2.43
N VAL A 100 0.48 -16.31 2.59
CA VAL A 100 1.73 -16.83 2.02
C VAL A 100 1.47 -18.09 1.21
N ILE A 101 2.24 -18.25 0.14
CA ILE A 101 2.32 -19.48 -0.64
C ILE A 101 3.54 -20.25 -0.14
N LYS A 102 3.34 -21.52 0.21
CA LYS A 102 4.40 -22.44 0.57
C LYS A 102 4.67 -23.37 -0.62
N PRO A 103 5.90 -23.37 -1.16
CA PRO A 103 6.30 -24.28 -2.24
C PRO A 103 6.35 -25.73 -1.76
#